data_AF-A0A2U8P016-F1
#
_entry.id   AF-A0A2U8P016-F1
#
_cell.length_a   1.000
_cell.length_b   1.000
_cell.length_c   1.000
_cell.angle_alpha   90.00
_cell.angle_beta   90.00
_cell.angle_gamma   90.00
#
_symmetry.space_group_name_H-M   'P 1'
#
loop_
_entity.id
_entity.type
_entity.pdbx_description
1 polymer ?
#
loop_
_entity_poly.entity_id
_entity_poly.type
_entity_poly.pdbx_seq_one_letter_code
_entity_poly.pdbx_strand_id
1 'polypeptide(L)'
;MGAMSVPPLSAITCSTADASTSRLGEALHPVHESIKTLRKLRQTLGPDVFAAQYQQAPVPAGGAMIKRDWLRYYDEAPSRDVLGCRVIQSWDTAAKNGAQNDWSVCTTWLVIDGNYYLLDLVRGRFEYPALRDTALQLAKRFKPHEILVEEASTGIALAQELRDQGDCFVNPIKINHDKVGRLYVQQSKFAAGRVLFPRNASFLAELEMELLTFPQGRHDDQVDSISQALAYEDNGYDYTLSWV
;
A
#
# COMPACT_ATOMS: atom_id res chain seq x y z
N MET A 1 13.13 -54.70 -1.57
CA MET A 1 12.50 -53.58 -2.31
C MET A 1 12.07 -52.56 -1.26
N GLY A 2 12.87 -51.59 -0.84
CA GLY A 2 13.74 -50.68 -1.60
C GLY A 2 13.14 -49.28 -1.48
N ALA A 3 13.16 -48.70 -0.27
CA ALA A 3 12.68 -47.36 0.02
C ALA A 3 13.62 -46.32 -0.61
N MET A 4 13.10 -45.46 -1.49
CA MET A 4 13.84 -44.32 -2.03
C MET A 4 13.71 -43.13 -1.07
N SER A 5 14.83 -42.85 -0.41
CA SER A 5 15.10 -41.64 0.37
C SER A 5 15.24 -40.44 -0.57
N VAL A 6 14.44 -39.39 -0.34
CA VAL A 6 14.62 -38.08 -0.98
C VAL A 6 15.81 -37.38 -0.31
N PRO A 7 16.83 -36.90 -1.05
CA PRO A 7 17.97 -36.23 -0.44
C PRO A 7 17.61 -34.80 -0.02
N PRO A 8 18.19 -34.27 1.08
CA PRO A 8 18.02 -32.87 1.46
C PRO A 8 18.82 -31.96 0.51
N LEU A 9 18.22 -30.83 0.13
CA LEU A 9 18.87 -29.74 -0.59
C LEU A 9 19.96 -29.13 0.30
N SER A 10 21.20 -29.54 0.04
CA SER A 10 22.42 -29.01 0.63
C SER A 10 22.66 -27.57 0.21
N ALA A 11 23.01 -26.76 1.22
CA ALA A 11 23.55 -25.41 1.15
C ALA A 11 24.40 -25.11 -0.10
N ILE A 12 24.03 -24.05 -0.81
CA ILE A 12 24.94 -23.34 -1.71
C ILE A 12 25.48 -22.15 -0.93
N THR A 13 26.59 -22.34 -0.23
CA THR A 13 27.53 -21.25 0.04
C THR A 13 28.49 -21.19 -1.14
N CYS A 14 28.40 -20.15 -1.97
CA CYS A 14 29.50 -19.76 -2.84
C CYS A 14 30.12 -18.47 -2.31
N SER A 15 31.41 -18.57 -2.07
CA SER A 15 32.33 -17.55 -1.59
C SER A 15 32.66 -16.53 -2.68
N THR A 16 32.97 -15.32 -2.23
CA THR A 16 33.71 -14.23 -2.89
C THR A 16 33.04 -13.46 -4.03
N ALA A 17 32.71 -12.20 -3.67
CA ALA A 17 32.78 -10.99 -4.49
C ALA A 17 31.93 -10.92 -5.76
N ASP A 18 30.64 -10.67 -5.59
CA ASP A 18 29.94 -9.56 -6.28
C ASP A 18 28.56 -9.41 -5.64
N ALA A 19 28.50 -8.64 -4.54
CA ALA A 19 27.25 -8.09 -4.07
C ALA A 19 26.83 -7.01 -5.08
N SER A 20 26.31 -7.46 -6.23
CA SER A 20 25.83 -6.60 -7.28
C SER A 20 24.75 -5.70 -6.69
N THR A 21 24.89 -4.42 -6.98
CA THR A 21 23.99 -3.32 -6.71
C THR A 21 22.65 -3.53 -7.42
N SER A 22 21.91 -4.57 -7.03
CA SER A 22 20.61 -4.87 -7.61
C SER A 22 19.64 -3.77 -7.22
N ARG A 23 19.24 -2.94 -8.19
CA ARG A 23 18.22 -1.92 -7.94
C ARG A 23 16.89 -2.64 -7.75
N LEU A 24 16.09 -2.14 -6.81
CA LEU A 24 14.74 -2.64 -6.60
C LEU A 24 13.95 -2.56 -7.91
N GLY A 25 13.42 -3.70 -8.36
CA GLY A 25 12.74 -3.84 -9.65
C GLY A 25 13.58 -4.43 -10.79
N GLU A 26 14.87 -4.69 -10.57
CA GLU A 26 15.74 -5.39 -11.52
C GLU A 26 15.84 -6.89 -11.20
N ALA A 27 16.13 -7.67 -12.24
CA ALA A 27 16.41 -9.09 -12.05
C ALA A 27 17.76 -9.26 -11.35
N LEU A 28 17.82 -10.14 -10.33
CA LEU A 28 19.06 -10.40 -9.58
C LEU A 28 20.17 -10.98 -10.48
N HIS A 29 19.77 -11.74 -11.51
CA HIS A 29 20.69 -12.33 -12.49
C HIS A 29 20.13 -12.23 -13.92
N PRO A 30 20.23 -11.05 -14.58
CA PRO A 30 19.56 -10.78 -15.85
C PRO A 30 19.92 -11.73 -17.01
N VAL A 31 21.12 -12.33 -16.96
CA VAL A 31 21.63 -13.30 -17.94
C VAL A 31 20.93 -14.66 -17.83
N HIS A 32 20.52 -15.05 -16.63
CA HIS A 32 19.83 -16.33 -16.39
C HIS A 32 18.33 -16.14 -16.44
N GLU A 33 17.83 -15.08 -15.80
CA GLU A 33 16.41 -14.78 -15.72
C GLU A 33 16.19 -13.30 -15.98
N SER A 34 15.88 -12.96 -17.23
CA SER A 34 15.55 -11.59 -17.59
C SER A 34 14.30 -11.11 -16.86
N ILE A 35 14.15 -9.78 -16.68
CA ILE A 35 12.94 -9.20 -16.08
C ILE A 35 11.66 -9.57 -16.85
N LYS A 36 11.77 -9.76 -18.18
CA LYS A 36 10.66 -10.22 -19.02
C LYS A 36 10.28 -11.67 -18.68
N THR A 37 11.28 -12.52 -18.45
CA THR A 37 11.08 -13.90 -18.00
C THR A 37 10.43 -13.94 -16.64
N LEU A 38 10.91 -13.16 -15.67
CA LEU A 38 10.33 -13.07 -14.32
C LEU A 38 8.87 -12.60 -14.34
N ARG A 39 8.53 -11.60 -15.17
CA ARG A 39 7.13 -11.16 -15.35
C ARG A 39 6.25 -12.27 -15.92
N LYS A 40 6.75 -13.03 -16.89
CA LYS A 40 6.03 -14.16 -17.48
C LYS A 40 5.86 -15.29 -16.46
N LEU A 41 6.89 -15.61 -15.68
CA LEU A 41 6.83 -16.60 -14.61
C LEU A 41 5.82 -16.20 -13.53
N ARG A 42 5.78 -14.92 -13.15
CA ARG A 42 4.79 -14.39 -12.21
C ARG A 42 3.35 -14.58 -12.72
N GLN A 43 3.11 -14.40 -14.01
CA GLN A 43 1.80 -14.66 -14.62
C GLN A 43 1.46 -16.15 -14.62
N THR A 44 2.43 -17.03 -14.87
CA THR A 44 2.21 -18.49 -14.95
C THR A 44 2.02 -19.14 -13.57
N LEU A 45 2.87 -18.80 -12.59
CA LEU A 45 2.88 -19.40 -11.26
C LEU A 45 1.81 -18.81 -10.34
N GLY A 46 1.33 -17.62 -10.67
CA GLY A 46 0.51 -16.82 -9.77
C GLY A 46 1.34 -16.09 -8.71
N PRO A 47 0.79 -15.02 -8.12
CA PRO A 47 1.51 -14.11 -7.25
C PRO A 47 2.06 -14.80 -5.98
N ASP A 48 1.29 -15.67 -5.34
CA ASP A 48 1.66 -16.32 -4.08
C ASP A 48 2.87 -17.26 -4.23
N VAL A 49 2.83 -18.12 -5.25
CA VAL A 49 3.90 -19.08 -5.54
C VAL A 49 5.16 -18.33 -5.99
N PHE A 50 4.99 -17.29 -6.82
CA PHE A 50 6.10 -16.46 -7.25
C PHE A 50 6.77 -15.74 -6.08
N ALA A 51 6.00 -15.16 -5.16
CA ALA A 51 6.54 -14.49 -3.98
C ALA A 51 7.32 -15.43 -3.06
N ALA A 52 6.79 -16.63 -2.83
CA ALA A 52 7.47 -17.66 -2.03
C ALA A 52 8.78 -18.13 -2.68
N GLN A 53 8.77 -18.44 -3.98
CA GLN A 53 9.91 -19.05 -4.67
C GLN A 53 10.98 -18.05 -5.11
N TYR A 54 10.57 -16.87 -5.60
CA TYR A 54 11.48 -15.90 -6.23
C TYR A 54 11.75 -14.67 -5.38
N GLN A 55 10.90 -14.36 -4.39
CA GLN A 55 11.05 -13.16 -3.56
C GLN A 55 11.30 -13.47 -2.08
N GLN A 56 11.34 -14.76 -1.71
CA GLN A 56 11.48 -15.23 -0.32
C GLN A 56 10.45 -14.61 0.64
N ALA A 57 9.24 -14.34 0.14
CA ALA A 57 8.14 -13.72 0.89
C ALA A 57 6.90 -14.63 0.87
N PRO A 58 6.92 -15.79 1.54
CA PRO A 58 5.78 -16.71 1.55
C PRO A 58 4.59 -16.09 2.31
N VAL A 59 3.42 -16.12 1.67
CA VAL A 59 2.15 -15.74 2.32
C VAL A 59 1.66 -16.92 3.18
N PRO A 60 1.39 -16.74 4.50
CA PRO A 60 0.76 -17.79 5.30
C PRO A 60 -0.60 -18.16 4.73
N ALA A 61 -1.00 -19.44 4.81
CA ALA A 61 -2.21 -19.94 4.15
C ALA A 61 -3.50 -19.13 4.45
N GLY A 62 -3.60 -18.51 5.63
CA GLY A 62 -4.71 -17.63 6.03
C GLY A 62 -4.38 -16.13 6.14
N GLY A 63 -3.14 -15.71 5.84
CA GLY A 63 -2.63 -14.35 6.09
C GLY A 63 -2.09 -14.13 7.50
N ALA A 64 -1.18 -13.16 7.65
CA ALA A 64 -0.50 -12.83 8.91
C ALA A 64 -1.38 -11.97 9.83
N MET A 65 -1.28 -10.65 9.78
CA MET A 65 -2.14 -9.75 10.57
C MET A 65 -3.54 -9.62 9.97
N ILE A 66 -3.63 -9.38 8.66
CA ILE A 66 -4.89 -9.40 7.93
C ILE A 66 -5.14 -10.81 7.40
N LYS A 67 -6.39 -11.27 7.51
CA LYS A 67 -6.80 -12.58 7.01
C LYS A 67 -7.37 -12.47 5.61
N ARG A 68 -7.06 -13.47 4.77
CA ARG A 68 -7.53 -13.53 3.38
C ARG A 68 -9.06 -13.46 3.30
N ASP A 69 -9.75 -14.17 4.19
CA ASP A 69 -11.21 -14.22 4.22
C ASP A 69 -11.87 -12.91 4.68
N TRP A 70 -11.10 -11.96 5.21
CA TRP A 70 -11.56 -10.61 5.56
C TRP A 70 -11.51 -9.64 4.39
N LEU A 71 -10.75 -9.94 3.33
CA LEU A 71 -10.68 -9.09 2.16
C LEU A 71 -12.05 -9.09 1.46
N ARG A 72 -12.59 -7.89 1.25
CA ARG A 72 -13.86 -7.66 0.54
C ARG A 72 -13.59 -6.90 -0.73
N TYR A 73 -14.44 -7.13 -1.72
CA TYR A 73 -14.26 -6.61 -3.07
C TYR A 73 -15.54 -6.02 -3.61
N TYR A 74 -15.40 -5.05 -4.51
CA TYR A 74 -16.50 -4.48 -5.28
C TYR A 74 -16.13 -4.41 -6.76
N ASP A 75 -17.15 -4.43 -7.63
CA ASP A 75 -16.98 -4.35 -9.08
C ASP A 75 -17.12 -2.91 -9.58
N GLU A 76 -18.11 -2.18 -9.05
CA GLU A 76 -18.34 -0.76 -9.33
C GLU A 76 -18.38 0.05 -8.01
N ALA A 77 -17.72 1.21 -8.01
CA ALA A 77 -17.71 2.07 -6.83
C ALA A 77 -19.08 2.72 -6.63
N PRO A 78 -19.54 2.93 -5.38
CA PRO A 78 -20.75 3.70 -5.10
C PRO A 78 -20.70 5.11 -5.70
N SER A 79 -21.87 5.68 -5.97
CA SER A 79 -21.97 7.08 -6.39
C SER A 79 -21.45 8.01 -5.29
N ARG A 80 -20.80 9.11 -5.71
CA ARG A 80 -20.30 10.15 -4.80
C ARG A 80 -21.38 11.16 -4.39
N ASP A 81 -22.56 11.08 -4.99
CA ASP A 81 -23.68 12.00 -4.71
C ASP A 81 -24.51 11.56 -3.48
N VAL A 82 -24.09 10.50 -2.80
CA VAL A 82 -24.74 9.99 -1.58
C VAL A 82 -24.44 10.93 -0.40
N LEU A 83 -25.46 11.24 0.41
CA LEU A 83 -25.28 12.04 1.61
C LEU A 83 -24.28 11.38 2.56
N GLY A 84 -23.36 12.16 3.13
CA GLY A 84 -22.30 11.63 4.01
C GLY A 84 -21.12 10.98 3.26
N CYS A 85 -21.11 11.01 1.92
CA CYS A 85 -19.95 10.60 1.13
C CYS A 85 -18.75 11.52 1.40
N ARG A 86 -17.61 10.92 1.76
CA ARG A 86 -16.32 11.60 1.86
C ARG A 86 -15.30 10.93 0.96
N VAL A 87 -14.51 11.73 0.26
CA VAL A 87 -13.33 11.26 -0.47
C VAL A 87 -12.11 11.71 0.30
N ILE A 88 -11.26 10.77 0.70
CA ILE A 88 -10.01 11.07 1.40
C ILE A 88 -8.81 10.52 0.62
N GLN A 89 -7.66 11.17 0.79
CA GLN A 89 -6.38 10.65 0.32
C GLN A 89 -5.45 10.47 1.51
N SER A 90 -4.67 9.40 1.51
CA SER A 90 -3.67 9.13 2.53
C SER A 90 -2.31 8.96 1.89
N TRP A 91 -1.42 9.91 2.18
CA TRP A 91 -0.04 9.89 1.73
C TRP A 91 0.86 9.33 2.81
N ASP A 92 1.56 8.26 2.44
CA ASP A 92 2.79 7.81 3.08
C ASP A 92 3.95 8.27 2.20
N THR A 93 4.69 9.28 2.67
CA THR A 93 5.73 9.91 1.87
C THR A 93 7.10 9.47 2.34
N ALA A 94 7.91 9.02 1.40
CA ALA A 94 9.32 8.85 1.61
C ALA A 94 10.08 9.66 0.57
N ALA A 95 10.95 10.57 1.02
CA ALA A 95 11.99 11.08 0.13
C ALA A 95 13.33 11.04 0.85
N LYS A 96 14.23 10.24 0.28
CA LYS A 96 15.67 10.44 0.39
C LYS A 96 16.14 10.91 -1.00
N ASN A 97 17.35 11.44 -1.10
CA ASN A 97 17.94 11.79 -2.38
C ASN A 97 18.75 10.60 -2.92
N GLY A 98 18.52 10.19 -4.17
CA GLY A 98 19.38 9.25 -4.91
C GLY A 98 18.68 8.02 -5.51
N ALA A 99 19.43 7.11 -6.14
CA ALA A 99 18.85 5.91 -6.80
C ALA A 99 18.22 4.88 -5.84
N GLN A 100 18.15 5.19 -4.53
CA GLN A 100 17.60 4.37 -3.44
C GLN A 100 16.44 5.07 -2.73
N ASN A 101 15.61 5.81 -3.48
CA ASN A 101 14.42 6.41 -2.88
C ASN A 101 13.50 5.32 -2.36
N ASP A 102 13.11 5.48 -1.10
CA ASP A 102 12.05 4.71 -0.47
C ASP A 102 10.73 4.97 -1.22
N TRP A 103 9.77 4.06 -1.09
CA TRP A 103 8.51 4.19 -1.83
C TRP A 103 7.64 5.27 -1.19
N SER A 104 7.00 6.08 -2.02
CA SER A 104 5.87 6.91 -1.60
C SER A 104 4.58 6.26 -2.11
N VAL A 105 3.55 6.28 -1.27
CA VAL A 105 2.24 5.70 -1.58
C VAL A 105 1.14 6.71 -1.31
N CYS A 106 0.19 6.78 -2.23
CA CYS A 106 -1.09 7.43 -2.03
C CYS A 106 -2.21 6.43 -2.23
N THR A 107 -3.06 6.27 -1.21
CA THR A 107 -4.34 5.57 -1.34
C THR A 107 -5.48 6.58 -1.33
N THR A 108 -6.38 6.46 -2.31
CA THR A 108 -7.58 7.30 -2.41
C THR A 108 -8.80 6.48 -2.03
N TRP A 109 -9.61 6.98 -1.10
CA TRP A 109 -10.75 6.26 -0.55
C TRP A 109 -12.04 7.05 -0.70
N LEU A 110 -13.11 6.32 -0.93
CA LEU A 110 -14.48 6.76 -0.73
C LEU A 110 -14.98 6.18 0.59
N VAL A 111 -15.44 7.04 1.49
CA VAL A 111 -15.97 6.68 2.81
C VAL A 111 -17.46 6.97 2.82
N ILE A 112 -18.27 5.93 3.05
CA ILE A 112 -19.73 6.01 3.13
C ILE A 112 -20.19 5.08 4.25
N ASP A 113 -20.91 5.62 5.23
CA ASP A 113 -21.48 4.87 6.36
C ASP A 113 -20.45 3.97 7.07
N GLY A 114 -19.23 4.48 7.24
CA GLY A 114 -18.12 3.75 7.85
C GLY A 114 -17.48 2.64 7.00
N ASN A 115 -17.91 2.49 5.74
CA ASN A 115 -17.25 1.64 4.75
C ASN A 115 -16.24 2.44 3.93
N TYR A 116 -15.08 1.84 3.69
CA TYR A 116 -13.94 2.41 2.97
C TYR A 116 -13.77 1.64 1.66
N TYR A 117 -14.04 2.31 0.54
CA TYR A 117 -13.86 1.78 -0.80
C TYR A 117 -12.58 2.36 -1.41
N LEU A 118 -11.58 1.52 -1.69
CA LEU A 118 -10.31 1.96 -2.27
C LEU A 118 -10.49 2.33 -3.75
N LEU A 119 -10.55 3.62 -4.07
CA LEU A 119 -10.76 4.10 -5.43
C LEU A 119 -9.51 4.02 -6.31
N ASP A 120 -8.35 4.30 -5.73
CA ASP A 120 -7.07 4.34 -6.46
C ASP A 120 -5.89 4.11 -5.52
N LEU A 121 -4.80 3.58 -6.07
CA LEU A 121 -3.53 3.40 -5.38
C LEU A 121 -2.39 3.78 -6.31
N VAL A 122 -1.65 4.81 -5.92
CA VAL A 122 -0.42 5.21 -6.61
C VAL A 122 0.76 4.90 -5.71
N ARG A 123 1.70 4.11 -6.24
CA ARG A 123 2.96 3.77 -5.59
C ARG A 123 4.11 4.09 -6.54
N GLY A 124 5.09 4.83 -6.04
CA GLY A 124 6.23 5.25 -6.86
C GLY A 124 7.43 5.68 -6.03
N ARG A 125 8.59 5.71 -6.68
CA ARG A 125 9.81 6.29 -6.12
C ARG A 125 9.97 7.65 -6.77
N PHE A 126 9.66 8.67 -5.99
CA PHE A 126 9.63 10.03 -6.49
C PHE A 126 10.77 10.84 -5.90
N GLU A 127 11.42 11.63 -6.73
CA GLU A 127 12.09 12.83 -6.24
C GLU A 127 11.01 13.86 -5.88
N TYR A 128 11.33 14.77 -4.96
CA TYR A 128 10.33 15.68 -4.38
C TYR A 128 9.48 16.45 -5.42
N PRO A 129 10.04 17.04 -6.51
CA PRO A 129 9.22 17.72 -7.50
C PRO A 129 8.19 16.80 -8.18
N ALA A 130 8.57 15.56 -8.47
CA ALA A 130 7.66 14.58 -9.06
C ALA A 130 6.60 14.10 -8.06
N LEU A 131 6.96 13.98 -6.78
CA LEU A 131 6.02 13.65 -5.70
C LEU A 131 4.94 14.73 -5.60
N ARG A 132 5.34 16.00 -5.52
CA ARG A 132 4.42 17.15 -5.50
C ARG A 132 3.50 17.15 -6.71
N ASP A 133 4.06 17.08 -7.92
CA ASP A 133 3.28 17.16 -9.15
C ASP A 133 2.27 16.00 -9.23
N THR A 134 2.67 14.81 -8.79
CA THR A 134 1.78 13.65 -8.68
C THR A 134 0.67 13.89 -7.66
N ALA A 135 0.98 14.44 -6.49
CA ALA A 135 0.00 14.71 -5.45
C ALA A 135 -1.05 15.74 -5.89
N LEU A 136 -0.62 16.82 -6.54
CA LEU A 136 -1.53 17.84 -7.08
C LEU A 136 -2.42 17.28 -8.20
N GLN A 137 -1.87 16.42 -9.07
CA GLN A 137 -2.66 15.74 -10.10
C GLN A 137 -3.73 14.83 -9.49
N LEU A 138 -3.38 14.06 -8.47
CA LEU A 138 -4.33 13.20 -7.76
C LEU A 138 -5.38 14.01 -7.01
N ALA A 139 -5.00 15.09 -6.34
CA ALA A 139 -5.95 15.99 -5.67
C ALA A 139 -6.93 16.61 -6.68
N LYS A 140 -6.45 17.07 -7.84
CA LYS A 140 -7.30 17.62 -8.91
C LYS A 140 -8.23 16.57 -9.53
N ARG A 141 -7.74 15.35 -9.73
CA ARG A 141 -8.51 14.24 -10.33
C ARG A 141 -9.62 13.76 -9.41
N PHE A 142 -9.30 13.55 -8.14
CA PHE A 142 -10.23 12.92 -7.20
C PHE A 142 -11.05 13.92 -6.40
N LYS A 143 -10.61 15.18 -6.29
CA LYS A 143 -11.22 16.22 -5.46
C LYS A 143 -11.52 15.72 -4.05
N PRO A 144 -10.48 15.28 -3.30
CA PRO A 144 -10.67 14.80 -1.95
C PRO A 144 -11.19 15.93 -1.06
N HIS A 145 -12.05 15.57 -0.13
CA HIS A 145 -12.47 16.44 0.95
C HIS A 145 -11.30 16.70 1.89
N GLU A 146 -10.48 15.67 2.11
CA GLU A 146 -9.35 15.71 3.02
C GLU A 146 -8.17 14.90 2.49
N ILE A 147 -6.97 15.47 2.64
CA ILE A 147 -5.70 14.80 2.36
C ILE A 147 -4.93 14.64 3.67
N LEU A 148 -4.75 13.39 4.07
CA LEU A 148 -3.94 12.97 5.20
C LEU A 148 -2.50 12.85 4.73
N VAL A 149 -1.59 13.59 5.35
CA VAL A 149 -0.15 13.53 5.04
C VAL A 149 0.59 13.39 6.36
N GLU A 150 1.52 12.45 6.45
CA GLU A 150 2.37 12.33 7.64
C GLU A 150 3.15 13.62 7.90
N GLU A 151 3.18 14.07 9.17
CA GLU A 151 3.93 15.24 9.61
C GLU A 151 5.43 14.93 9.81
N ALA A 152 6.07 14.32 8.81
CA ALA A 152 7.48 13.95 8.86
C ALA A 152 8.19 14.24 7.53
N SER A 153 9.45 14.66 7.62
CA SER A 153 10.36 14.85 6.47
C SER A 153 9.69 15.58 5.29
N THR A 154 9.49 14.90 4.16
CA THR A 154 8.88 15.48 2.95
C THR A 154 7.38 15.64 3.00
N GLY A 155 6.70 14.96 3.94
CA GLY A 155 5.27 15.13 4.16
C GLY A 155 4.91 16.55 4.63
N ILE A 156 5.78 17.20 5.42
CA ILE A 156 5.58 18.60 5.86
C ILE A 156 5.56 19.56 4.67
N ALA A 157 6.55 19.45 3.78
CA ALA A 157 6.65 20.28 2.60
C ALA A 157 5.50 20.00 1.62
N LEU A 158 5.18 18.72 1.40
CA LEU A 158 4.06 18.31 0.54
C LEU A 158 2.73 18.86 1.07
N ALA A 159 2.51 18.80 2.39
CA ALA A 159 1.32 19.33 3.01
C ALA A 159 1.19 20.86 2.85
N GLN A 160 2.29 21.60 2.89
CA GLN A 160 2.27 23.04 2.63
C GLN A 160 1.87 23.33 1.17
N GLU A 161 2.51 22.66 0.21
CA GLU A 161 2.19 22.89 -1.21
C GLU A 161 0.75 22.49 -1.57
N LEU A 162 0.23 21.41 -0.98
CA LEU A 162 -1.17 21.01 -1.16
C LEU A 162 -2.16 22.01 -0.55
N ARG A 163 -1.82 22.68 0.57
CA ARG A 163 -2.66 23.75 1.14
C ARG A 163 -2.64 25.01 0.29
N ASP A 164 -1.48 25.36 -0.26
CA ASP A 164 -1.31 26.59 -1.03
C ASP A 164 -1.93 26.50 -2.43
N GLN A 165 -1.93 25.30 -3.03
CA GLN A 165 -2.33 25.09 -4.42
C GLN A 165 -3.59 24.25 -4.60
N GLY A 166 -4.08 23.60 -3.54
CA GLY A 166 -5.22 22.69 -3.58
C GLY A 166 -6.49 23.28 -2.97
N ASP A 167 -7.64 23.00 -3.58
CA ASP A 167 -8.96 23.25 -3.00
C ASP A 167 -9.36 22.11 -2.03
N CYS A 168 -8.48 21.74 -1.09
CA CYS A 168 -8.71 20.62 -0.17
C CYS A 168 -8.16 20.90 1.22
N PHE A 169 -8.82 20.34 2.24
CA PHE A 169 -8.30 20.37 3.60
C PHE A 169 -7.13 19.38 3.72
N VAL A 170 -5.99 19.84 4.25
CA VAL A 170 -4.80 19.00 4.44
C VAL A 170 -4.54 18.80 5.92
N ASN A 171 -4.72 17.57 6.36
CA ASN A 171 -4.58 17.16 7.74
C ASN A 171 -3.22 16.49 7.99
N PRO A 172 -2.31 17.15 8.73
CA PRO A 172 -1.02 16.57 9.08
C PRO A 172 -1.21 15.52 10.17
N ILE A 173 -0.76 14.29 9.91
CA ILE A 173 -0.90 13.16 10.82
C ILE A 173 0.40 12.94 11.60
N LYS A 174 0.31 12.99 12.93
CA LYS A 174 1.42 12.61 13.82
C LYS A 174 1.39 11.11 14.08
N ILE A 175 2.48 10.41 13.74
CA ILE A 175 2.62 9.00 14.03
C ILE A 175 3.08 8.80 15.48
N ASN A 176 2.22 8.22 16.31
CA ASN A 176 2.48 7.97 17.73
C ASN A 176 2.72 6.48 18.06
N HIS A 177 2.47 5.57 17.12
CA HIS A 177 2.58 4.11 17.32
C HIS A 177 3.42 3.48 16.20
N ASP A 178 4.04 2.34 16.51
CA ASP A 178 4.74 1.54 15.51
C ASP A 178 3.77 0.99 14.45
N LYS A 179 4.29 0.67 13.26
CA LYS A 179 3.49 0.25 12.10
C LYS A 179 2.57 -0.93 12.42
N VAL A 180 3.08 -1.89 13.21
CA VAL A 180 2.34 -3.06 13.68
C VAL A 180 1.15 -2.64 14.55
N GLY A 181 1.37 -1.79 15.55
CA GLY A 181 0.31 -1.27 16.41
C GLY A 181 -0.76 -0.52 15.61
N ARG A 182 -0.36 0.32 14.64
CA ARG A 182 -1.29 1.05 13.77
C ARG A 182 -2.22 0.12 13.01
N LEU A 183 -1.69 -0.90 12.33
CA LEU A 183 -2.53 -1.85 11.60
C LEU A 183 -3.38 -2.71 12.55
N TYR A 184 -2.84 -3.11 13.71
CA TYR A 184 -3.55 -3.94 14.69
C TYR A 184 -4.90 -3.32 15.11
N VAL A 185 -4.91 -2.01 15.40
CA VAL A 185 -6.14 -1.28 15.76
C VAL A 185 -7.18 -1.32 14.63
N GLN A 186 -6.73 -1.30 13.37
CA GLN A 186 -7.62 -1.25 12.20
C GLN A 186 -8.10 -2.63 11.73
N GLN A 187 -7.56 -3.75 12.24
CA GLN A 187 -7.97 -5.11 11.82
C GLN A 187 -9.46 -5.36 12.00
N SER A 188 -10.08 -4.76 13.02
CA SER A 188 -11.51 -4.88 13.27
C SER A 188 -12.37 -4.38 12.10
N LYS A 189 -11.92 -3.34 11.37
CA LYS A 189 -12.60 -2.83 10.17
C LYS A 189 -12.55 -3.83 9.01
N PHE A 190 -11.40 -4.50 8.83
CA PHE A 190 -11.28 -5.60 7.87
C PHE A 190 -12.17 -6.79 8.24
N ALA A 191 -12.10 -7.24 9.49
CA ALA A 191 -12.91 -8.36 9.97
C ALA A 191 -14.41 -8.09 9.85
N ALA A 192 -14.85 -6.84 10.06
CA ALA A 192 -16.22 -6.40 9.87
C ALA A 192 -16.64 -6.22 8.39
N GLY A 193 -15.72 -6.42 7.44
CA GLY A 193 -15.99 -6.26 6.01
C GLY A 193 -16.17 -4.80 5.55
N ARG A 194 -15.67 -3.83 6.32
CA ARG A 194 -15.80 -2.39 6.04
C ARG A 194 -14.71 -1.85 5.12
N VAL A 195 -13.72 -2.66 4.73
CA VAL A 195 -12.64 -2.27 3.82
C VAL A 195 -12.82 -3.04 2.52
N LEU A 196 -13.09 -2.33 1.43
CA LEU A 196 -13.46 -2.92 0.16
C LEU A 196 -12.49 -2.50 -0.95
N PHE A 197 -12.06 -3.48 -1.73
CA PHE A 197 -11.08 -3.32 -2.80
C PHE A 197 -11.70 -3.49 -4.20
N PRO A 198 -11.26 -2.74 -5.22
CA PRO A 198 -11.77 -2.87 -6.58
C PRO A 198 -11.27 -4.17 -7.21
N ARG A 199 -12.18 -5.07 -7.60
CA ARG A 199 -11.84 -6.42 -8.10
C ARG A 199 -10.93 -6.41 -9.32
N ASN A 200 -11.08 -5.41 -10.17
CA ASN A 200 -10.40 -5.33 -11.47
C ASN A 200 -9.22 -4.34 -11.50
N ALA A 201 -8.71 -3.92 -10.33
CA ALA A 201 -7.57 -3.02 -10.28
C ALA A 201 -6.24 -3.73 -10.55
N SER A 202 -5.39 -3.09 -11.35
CA SER A 202 -4.06 -3.61 -11.70
C SER A 202 -3.10 -3.73 -10.50
N PHE A 203 -3.29 -2.90 -9.47
CA PHE A 203 -2.49 -2.90 -8.25
C PHE A 203 -2.93 -3.96 -7.23
N LEU A 204 -4.11 -4.57 -7.39
CA LEU A 204 -4.76 -5.37 -6.35
C LEU A 204 -3.89 -6.54 -5.87
N ALA A 205 -3.33 -7.32 -6.80
CA ALA A 205 -2.54 -8.50 -6.46
C ALA A 205 -1.27 -8.17 -5.65
N GLU A 206 -0.65 -7.01 -5.90
CA GLU A 206 0.51 -6.54 -5.13
C GLU A 206 0.11 -6.06 -3.74
N LEU A 207 -1.01 -5.35 -3.67
CA LEU A 207 -1.57 -4.87 -2.42
C LEU A 207 -1.98 -6.03 -1.50
N GLU A 208 -2.69 -7.03 -2.02
CA GLU A 208 -3.13 -8.20 -1.25
C GLU A 208 -1.94 -8.96 -0.67
N MET A 209 -0.90 -9.18 -1.47
CA MET A 209 0.31 -9.83 -1.01
C MET A 209 0.94 -9.06 0.15
N GLU A 210 1.04 -7.73 0.05
CA GLU A 210 1.59 -6.89 1.11
C GLU A 210 0.72 -6.98 2.39
N LEU A 211 -0.60 -6.82 2.28
CA LEU A 211 -1.54 -6.93 3.40
C LEU A 211 -1.48 -8.30 4.10
N LEU A 212 -1.38 -9.38 3.34
CA LEU A 212 -1.41 -10.75 3.87
C LEU A 212 -0.05 -11.20 4.43
N THR A 213 1.05 -10.59 4.02
CA THR A 213 2.41 -10.91 4.54
C THR A 213 2.86 -9.98 5.67
N PHE A 214 2.24 -8.80 5.82
CA PHE A 214 2.60 -7.86 6.87
C PHE A 214 2.45 -8.47 8.29
N PRO A 215 3.44 -8.30 9.19
CA PRO A 215 4.60 -7.39 9.08
C PRO A 215 5.89 -8.05 8.56
N GLN A 216 5.82 -9.29 8.09
CA GLN A 216 6.99 -10.07 7.66
C GLN A 216 7.34 -9.85 6.17
N GLY A 217 6.50 -9.12 5.44
CA GLY A 217 6.74 -8.74 4.06
C GLY A 217 7.92 -7.78 3.91
N ARG A 218 8.54 -7.77 2.72
CA ARG A 218 9.64 -6.85 2.39
C ARG A 218 9.21 -5.38 2.31
N HIS A 219 7.92 -5.16 2.08
CA HIS A 219 7.32 -3.86 1.89
C HIS A 219 6.18 -3.67 2.89
N ASP A 220 6.04 -2.45 3.38
CA ASP A 220 4.99 -2.03 4.29
C ASP A 220 4.38 -0.66 3.94
N ASP A 221 4.91 0.03 2.91
CA ASP A 221 4.51 1.39 2.53
C ASP A 221 3.01 1.48 2.16
N GLN A 222 2.45 0.44 1.51
CA GLN A 222 1.01 0.42 1.21
C GLN A 222 0.20 0.22 2.48
N VAL A 223 0.65 -0.66 3.37
CA VAL A 223 0.00 -0.91 4.66
C VAL A 223 0.01 0.34 5.54
N ASP A 224 1.09 1.13 5.50
CA ASP A 224 1.19 2.39 6.22
C ASP A 224 0.17 3.41 5.73
N SER A 225 0.09 3.64 4.41
CA SER A 225 -0.92 4.53 3.82
C SER A 225 -2.34 4.08 4.15
N ILE A 226 -2.63 2.78 4.10
CA ILE A 226 -3.96 2.22 4.41
C ILE A 226 -4.28 2.35 5.89
N SER A 227 -3.37 1.99 6.79
CA SER A 227 -3.61 2.07 8.23
C SER A 227 -3.87 3.52 8.68
N GLN A 228 -3.18 4.49 8.07
CA GLN A 228 -3.44 5.92 8.26
C GLN A 228 -4.82 6.32 7.74
N ALA A 229 -5.19 5.90 6.53
CA ALA A 229 -6.52 6.18 5.97
C ALA A 229 -7.64 5.59 6.82
N LEU A 230 -7.45 4.38 7.34
CA LEU A 230 -8.42 3.73 8.21
C LEU A 230 -8.45 4.34 9.60
N ALA A 231 -7.36 4.94 10.09
CA ALA A 231 -7.41 5.70 11.34
C ALA A 231 -8.20 7.01 11.21
N TYR A 232 -8.56 7.42 9.99
CA TYR A 232 -9.48 8.52 9.76
C TYR A 232 -10.84 8.23 10.39
N GLU A 233 -11.22 9.03 11.37
CA GLU A 233 -12.56 9.07 11.91
C GLU A 233 -13.26 10.27 11.30
N ASP A 234 -14.33 10.01 10.54
CA ASP A 234 -15.31 11.05 10.17
C ASP A 234 -16.04 11.42 11.45
N ASN A 235 -15.39 12.25 12.26
CA ASN A 235 -16.02 12.91 13.39
C ASN A 235 -17.04 13.85 12.79
N GLY A 236 -18.26 13.35 12.55
CA GLY A 236 -19.41 14.05 11.98
C GLY A 236 -19.90 15.24 12.83
N TYR A 237 -19.02 15.87 13.59
CA TYR A 237 -19.22 17.19 14.13
C TYR A 237 -19.19 18.19 12.98
N ASP A 238 -20.39 18.48 12.50
CA ASP A 238 -20.68 19.76 11.90
C ASP A 238 -20.17 20.86 12.85
N TYR A 239 -19.17 21.62 12.41
CA TYR A 239 -18.61 22.75 13.17
C TYR A 239 -19.66 23.85 13.45
N THR A 240 -20.91 23.71 12.97
CA THR A 240 -21.99 24.65 13.26
C THR A 240 -22.57 24.55 14.68
N LEU A 241 -22.25 23.54 15.50
CA LEU A 241 -22.86 23.37 16.84
C LEU A 241 -24.40 23.50 16.83
N SER A 242 -25.05 23.21 15.70
CA SER A 242 -26.50 23.26 15.60
C SER A 242 -27.06 21.86 15.84
N TRP A 243 -27.76 21.70 16.97
CA TRP A 243 -28.54 20.51 17.26
C TRP A 243 -29.65 20.37 16.21
N VAL A 244 -29.70 19.23 15.53
CA VAL A 244 -30.92 18.73 14.88
C VAL A 244 -31.28 17.40 15.52
#